data_AF-A0A9C9K9W0-F1
#
_entry.id   AF-A0A9C9K9W0-F1
#
_cell.length_a   1.000
_cell.length_b   1.000
_cell.length_c   1.000
_cell.angle_alpha   90.00
_cell.angle_beta   90.00
_cell.angle_gamma   90.00
#
_symmetry.space_group_name_H-M   'P 1'
#
loop_
_entity.id
_entity.type
_entity.pdbx_description
1 polymer ?
#
loop_
_entity_poly.entity_id
_entity_poly.type
_entity_poly.pdbx_seq_one_letter_code
_entity_poly.pdbx_strand_id
1 'polypeptide(L)'
;MKNYRKAKRTVDVTVGESVRIIRELQGLSQNELSEITGIPQSTISAIENNRVNLGIERAKVLAIALKCHPAVLVFPGWEINQELAA
;
A
#
# COMPACT_ATOMS: atom_id res chain seq x y z
N MET A 1 8.02 26.99 13.99
CA MET A 1 7.07 25.87 14.19
C MET A 1 6.34 25.93 15.53
N LYS A 2 5.91 27.11 16.04
CA LYS A 2 5.32 27.22 17.39
C LYS A 2 3.87 26.70 17.50
N ASN A 3 3.19 26.46 16.37
CA ASN A 3 1.78 26.04 16.34
C ASN A 3 1.55 24.73 15.55
N TYR A 4 2.58 23.89 15.38
CA TYR A 4 2.38 22.58 14.75
C TYR A 4 1.61 21.66 15.71
N ARG A 5 0.43 21.20 15.29
CA ARG A 5 -0.33 20.17 15.98
C ARG A 5 -0.45 18.97 15.05
N LYS A 6 0.15 17.84 15.44
CA LYS A 6 0.03 16.58 14.68
C LYS A 6 -1.45 16.22 14.54
N ALA A 7 -1.86 15.85 13.33
CA ALA A 7 -3.20 15.33 13.10
C ALA A 7 -3.40 14.04 13.91
N LYS A 8 -4.59 13.87 14.50
CA LYS A 8 -4.94 12.63 15.20
C LYS A 8 -5.16 11.53 14.17
N ARG A 9 -4.44 10.41 14.28
CA ARG A 9 -4.70 9.21 13.48
C ARG A 9 -6.06 8.64 13.90
N THR A 10 -6.94 8.41 12.93
CA THR A 10 -8.29 7.86 13.17
C THR A 10 -8.43 6.40 12.75
N VAL A 11 -7.58 5.94 11.84
CA VAL A 11 -7.60 4.58 11.29
C VAL A 11 -6.16 4.11 11.08
N ASP A 12 -5.90 2.86 11.45
CA ASP A 12 -4.69 2.13 11.05
C ASP A 12 -4.94 1.51 9.67
N VAL A 13 -3.98 1.68 8.76
CA VAL A 13 -4.07 1.17 7.38
C VAL A 13 -3.01 0.10 7.21
N THR A 14 -3.41 -1.09 6.80
CA THR A 14 -2.47 -2.17 6.48
C THR A 14 -1.84 -1.98 5.10
N VAL A 15 -0.80 -2.74 4.80
CA VAL A 15 -0.17 -2.75 3.46
C VAL A 15 -1.17 -3.19 2.39
N GLY A 16 -1.98 -4.22 2.66
CA GLY A 16 -3.03 -4.67 1.75
C GLY A 16 -4.08 -3.60 1.47
N GLU A 17 -4.54 -2.91 2.52
CA GLU A 17 -5.47 -1.79 2.39
C GLU A 17 -4.86 -0.63 1.62
N SER A 18 -3.58 -0.33 1.82
CA SER A 18 -2.87 0.71 1.05
C SER A 18 -2.91 0.40 -0.45
N VAL A 19 -2.59 -0.83 -0.85
CA VAL A 19 -2.67 -1.26 -2.26
C VAL A 19 -4.09 -1.08 -2.80
N ARG A 20 -5.10 -1.53 -2.04
CA ARG A 20 -6.51 -1.41 -2.43
C ARG A 20 -6.94 0.04 -2.61
N ILE A 21 -6.63 0.89 -1.63
CA ILE A 21 -6.96 2.32 -1.64
C ILE A 21 -6.35 2.98 -2.86
N ILE A 22 -5.05 2.78 -3.11
CA ILE A 22 -4.38 3.38 -4.26
C ILE A 22 -4.95 2.83 -5.57
N ARG A 23 -5.22 1.52 -5.68
CA ARG A 23 -5.86 0.93 -6.87
C ARG A 23 -7.21 1.56 -7.17
N GLU A 24 -8.08 1.67 -6.17
CA GLU A 24 -9.43 2.22 -6.31
C GLU A 24 -9.39 3.73 -6.65
N LEU A 25 -8.44 4.48 -6.07
CA LEU A 25 -8.19 5.89 -6.44
C LEU A 25 -7.74 6.06 -7.89
N GLN A 26 -7.07 5.06 -8.48
CA GLN A 26 -6.73 5.04 -9.90
C GLN A 26 -7.88 4.53 -10.79
N GLY A 27 -9.03 4.15 -10.21
CA GLY A 27 -10.19 3.65 -10.96
C GLY A 27 -10.02 2.25 -11.53
N LEU A 28 -9.03 1.48 -11.07
CA LEU A 28 -8.73 0.15 -11.59
C LEU A 28 -9.47 -0.93 -10.82
N SER A 29 -10.01 -1.94 -11.51
CA SER A 29 -10.39 -3.22 -10.93
C SER A 29 -9.16 -4.09 -10.62
N GLN A 30 -9.33 -5.15 -9.83
CA GLN A 30 -8.24 -6.10 -9.58
C GLN A 30 -7.82 -6.86 -10.84
N ASN A 31 -8.75 -7.07 -11.79
CA ASN A 31 -8.44 -7.71 -13.08
C ASN A 31 -7.61 -6.77 -13.96
N GLU A 32 -7.97 -5.49 -14.07
CA GLU A 32 -7.18 -4.52 -14.83
C GLU A 32 -5.78 -4.34 -14.23
N LEU A 33 -5.67 -4.30 -12.90
CA LEU A 33 -4.36 -4.27 -12.24
C LEU A 33 -3.57 -5.56 -12.50
N SER A 34 -4.24 -6.72 -12.56
CA SER A 34 -3.63 -8.00 -12.91
C SER A 34 -3.04 -7.97 -14.32
N GLU A 35 -3.80 -7.45 -15.29
CA GLU A 35 -3.35 -7.31 -16.68
C GLU A 35 -2.14 -6.37 -16.81
N ILE A 36 -2.14 -5.23 -16.11
CA ILE A 36 -1.05 -4.25 -16.15
C ILE A 36 0.24 -4.80 -15.51
N THR A 37 0.10 -5.53 -14.39
CA THR A 37 1.25 -5.97 -13.59
C THR A 37 1.77 -7.36 -13.95
N GLY A 38 0.96 -8.17 -14.64
CA GLY A 38 1.19 -9.61 -14.79
C GLY A 38 1.06 -10.41 -13.49
N ILE A 39 0.67 -9.79 -12.38
CA ILE A 39 0.41 -10.49 -11.11
C ILE A 39 -0.99 -11.09 -11.20
N PRO A 40 -1.20 -12.39 -10.89
CA PRO A 40 -2.53 -12.98 -10.95
C PRO A 40 -3.54 -12.22 -10.07
N GLN A 41 -4.76 -12.00 -10.56
CA GLN A 41 -5.80 -11.29 -9.79
C GLN A 41 -6.04 -11.93 -8.41
N SER A 42 -5.99 -13.26 -8.31
CA SER A 42 -6.09 -13.97 -7.03
C SER A 42 -4.99 -13.60 -6.04
N THR A 43 -3.78 -13.32 -6.54
CA THR A 43 -2.65 -12.84 -5.72
C THR A 43 -2.84 -11.39 -5.31
N ILE A 44 -3.33 -10.53 -6.20
CA ILE A 44 -3.70 -9.14 -5.86
C ILE A 44 -4.76 -9.13 -4.78
N SER A 45 -5.83 -9.93 -4.93
CA SER A 45 -6.86 -10.09 -3.92
C SER A 45 -6.30 -10.61 -2.59
N ALA A 46 -5.40 -11.59 -2.62
CA ALA A 46 -4.76 -12.10 -1.41
C ALA A 46 -3.88 -11.04 -0.71
N ILE A 47 -3.19 -10.18 -1.47
CA ILE A 47 -2.44 -9.04 -0.93
C ILE A 47 -3.38 -8.01 -0.30
N GLU A 48 -4.42 -7.58 -1.03
CA GLU A 48 -5.39 -6.57 -0.57
C GLU A 48 -6.13 -7.00 0.69
N ASN A 49 -6.35 -8.31 0.86
CA ASN A 49 -6.99 -8.89 2.04
C ASN A 49 -6.00 -9.37 3.11
N ASN A 50 -4.72 -8.96 3.05
CA ASN A 50 -3.67 -9.31 4.01
C ASN A 50 -3.44 -10.83 4.21
N ARG A 51 -3.81 -11.65 3.22
CA ARG A 51 -3.57 -13.11 3.23
C ARG A 51 -2.17 -13.47 2.74
N VAL A 52 -1.55 -12.59 1.97
CA VAL A 52 -0.18 -12.74 1.46
C VAL A 52 0.59 -11.45 1.72
N ASN A 53 1.79 -11.57 2.27
CA ASN A 53 2.68 -10.43 2.47
C ASN A 53 3.16 -9.85 1.14
N LEU A 54 3.13 -8.52 1.03
CA LEU A 54 3.65 -7.82 -0.13
C LEU A 54 5.19 -7.73 -0.05
N GLY A 55 5.87 -8.60 -0.79
CA GLY A 55 7.33 -8.55 -0.94
C GLY A 55 7.80 -7.35 -1.78
N ILE A 56 9.08 -6.97 -1.61
CA ILE A 56 9.69 -5.80 -2.25
C ILE A 56 9.55 -5.81 -3.78
N GLU A 57 9.79 -6.94 -4.43
CA GLU A 57 9.72 -7.03 -5.89
C GLU A 57 8.29 -6.78 -6.41
N ARG A 58 7.28 -7.37 -5.75
CA ARG A 58 5.88 -7.11 -6.08
C ARG A 58 5.48 -5.67 -5.76
N ALA A 59 6.02 -5.09 -4.67
CA ALA A 59 5.78 -3.70 -4.33
C ALA A 59 6.28 -2.75 -5.42
N LYS A 60 7.47 -3.00 -5.99
CA LYS A 60 8.01 -2.21 -7.12
C LYS A 60 7.10 -2.31 -8.35
N VAL A 61 6.68 -3.53 -8.71
CA VAL A 61 5.78 -3.76 -9.86
C VAL A 61 4.45 -3.03 -9.68
N LEU A 62 3.81 -3.20 -8.52
CA LEU A 62 2.55 -2.53 -8.20
C LEU A 62 2.71 -1.01 -8.17
N ALA A 63 3.80 -0.49 -7.62
CA ALA A 63 4.06 0.94 -7.54
C ALA A 63 4.18 1.59 -8.93
N ILE A 64 4.84 0.90 -9.88
CA ILE A 64 4.91 1.35 -11.28
C ILE A 64 3.51 1.39 -11.91
N ALA A 65 2.74 0.30 -11.78
CA ALA A 65 1.39 0.21 -12.34
C ALA A 65 0.42 1.25 -11.74
N LEU A 66 0.56 1.50 -10.44
CA LEU A 66 -0.25 2.44 -9.67
C LEU A 66 0.31 3.87 -9.67
N LYS A 67 1.40 4.13 -10.42
CA LYS A 67 2.05 5.44 -10.56
C LYS A 67 2.37 6.11 -9.22
N CYS A 68 2.86 5.34 -8.26
CA CYS A 68 3.25 5.83 -6.94
C CYS A 68 4.66 5.34 -6.56
N HIS A 69 5.23 5.90 -5.51
CA HIS A 69 6.48 5.41 -4.96
C HIS A 69 6.22 4.15 -4.12
N PRO A 70 7.04 3.08 -4.18
CA PRO A 70 6.78 1.83 -3.44
C PRO A 70 6.55 2.01 -1.94
N ALA A 71 7.23 2.98 -1.33
CA ALA A 71 7.06 3.32 0.08
C ALA A 71 5.61 3.68 0.46
N VAL A 72 4.82 4.23 -0.46
CA VAL A 72 3.40 4.56 -0.24
C VAL A 72 2.59 3.28 0.03
N LEU A 73 2.93 2.19 -0.67
CA LEU A 73 2.23 0.91 -0.54
C LEU A 73 2.66 0.16 0.74
N VAL A 74 3.97 0.09 1.00
CA VAL A 74 4.51 -0.77 2.07
C VAL A 74 4.64 -0.08 3.44
N PHE A 75 4.51 1.26 3.50
CA PHE A 75 4.65 2.04 4.73
C PHE A 75 3.48 3.00 5.01
N PRO A 76 2.20 2.55 4.98
CA PRO A 76 1.01 3.41 5.12
C PRO A 76 0.84 4.07 6.51
N GLY A 77 1.73 3.80 7.46
CA GLY A 77 1.72 4.40 8.79
C GLY A 77 3.10 4.50 9.43
N TRP A 78 4.16 4.64 8.63
CA TRP A 78 5.52 4.75 9.15
C TRP A 78 5.75 6.11 9.83
N GLU A 79 6.31 6.07 11.03
CA GLU A 79 6.66 7.26 11.80
C GLU A 79 8.15 7.22 12.18
N ILE A 80 8.82 8.36 12.02
CA ILE A 80 10.28 8.51 12.23
C ILE A 80 10.69 8.21 13.68
N ASN A 81 9.80 8.42 14.65
CA ASN A 81 10.10 8.32 16.09
C ASN A 81 9.49 7.08 16.77
N GLN A 82 9.08 6.06 16.02
CA GLN A 82 8.80 4.77 16.65
C GLN A 82 10.14 4.17 17.07
N GLU A 83 10.38 4.08 18.39
CA GLU A 83 11.43 3.22 18.95
C GLU A 83 11.35 1.88 18.20
N LEU A 84 12.48 1.46 17.62
CA LEU A 84 12.58 0.18 16.94
C LEU A 84 12.13 -0.87 17.94
N ALA A 85 10.93 -1.43 17.73
CA ALA A 85 10.45 -2.54 18.52
C ALA A 85 11.49 -3.65 18.38
N ALA A 86 12.21 -3.91 19.48
CA ALA A 86 13.21 -4.96 19.60
C ALA A 86 12.55 -6.34 19.53
#